data_AF-A0A1W9YQG0-F1
#
_entry.id   AF-A0A1W9YQG0-F1
#
_cell.length_a   1.000
_cell.length_b   1.000
_cell.length_c   1.000
_cell.angle_alpha   90.00
_cell.angle_beta   90.00
_cell.angle_gamma   90.00
#
_symmetry.space_group_name_H-M   'P 1'
#
loop_
_entity.id
_entity.type
_entity.pdbx_description
1 polymer ?
#
loop_
_entity_poly.entity_id
_entity_poly.type
_entity_poly.pdbx_seq_one_letter_code
_entity_poly.pdbx_strand_id
1 'polypeptide(L)'
;RELDRDPDVDVIVLARGGGSVEDLLPFSDETLCRAIAACRTPVVSAVGHEPDNPLCDLVVDLRAATPTDAAKKVVPDTAAEQRLIDDLRRRSAQ
;
A
#
# COMPACT_ATOMS: atom_id res chain seq x y z
N ARG A 1 -6.42 13.13 6.36
CA ARG A 1 -7.15 13.10 7.66
C ARG A 1 -8.59 12.63 7.52
N GLU A 2 -9.28 12.88 6.40
CA GLU A 2 -10.63 12.34 6.18
C GLU A 2 -10.60 10.80 6.14
N LEU A 3 -9.81 10.22 5.23
CA LEU A 3 -9.65 8.77 5.10
C LEU A 3 -9.25 8.08 6.42
N ASP A 4 -8.31 8.66 7.16
CA ASP A 4 -7.83 8.12 8.45
C ASP A 4 -8.87 8.16 9.58
N ARG A 5 -9.98 8.89 9.40
CA ARG A 5 -11.09 8.93 10.36
C ARG A 5 -12.29 8.13 9.91
N ASP A 6 -12.26 7.62 8.70
CA ASP A 6 -13.34 6.83 8.13
C ASP A 6 -13.20 5.38 8.60
N PRO A 7 -14.15 4.85 9.39
CA PRO A 7 -14.09 3.47 9.87
C PRO A 7 -14.25 2.43 8.76
N ASP A 8 -14.74 2.82 7.58
CA ASP A 8 -14.89 1.92 6.42
C ASP A 8 -13.61 1.83 5.56
N VAL A 9 -12.56 2.60 5.91
CA VAL A 9 -11.27 2.58 5.21
C VAL A 9 -10.28 1.69 5.96
N ASP A 10 -10.03 0.50 5.41
CA ASP A 10 -9.07 -0.46 5.96
C ASP A 10 -7.60 -0.07 5.71
N VAL A 11 -7.33 0.69 4.63
CA VAL A 11 -5.98 1.01 4.17
C VAL A 11 -5.98 2.26 3.29
N ILE A 12 -4.91 3.06 3.38
CA ILE A 12 -4.69 4.25 2.56
C ILE A 12 -3.53 3.96 1.61
N VAL A 13 -3.75 4.11 0.31
CA VAL A 13 -2.68 3.98 -0.69
C VAL A 13 -2.30 5.36 -1.22
N LEU A 14 -1.04 5.76 -0.97
CA LEU A 14 -0.44 6.92 -1.57
C LEU A 14 0.16 6.53 -2.92
N ALA A 15 -0.59 6.77 -3.99
CA ALA A 15 -0.21 6.36 -5.33
C ALA A 15 0.18 7.54 -6.21
N ARG A 16 1.14 7.30 -7.10
CA ARG A 16 1.46 8.18 -8.22
C ARG A 16 1.53 7.35 -9.49
N GLY A 17 1.07 7.91 -10.61
CA GLY A 17 1.36 7.38 -11.94
C GLY A 17 2.80 7.66 -12.38
N GLY A 18 3.08 7.47 -13.67
CA GLY A 18 4.34 7.94 -14.26
C GLY A 18 4.43 9.46 -14.32
N GLY A 19 5.66 9.98 -14.49
CA GLY A 19 5.94 11.40 -14.67
C GLY A 19 7.43 11.70 -14.45
N SER A 20 7.78 12.96 -14.21
CA SER A 20 9.17 13.38 -14.03
C SER A 20 9.66 13.26 -12.59
N VAL A 21 10.95 13.51 -12.33
CA VAL A 21 11.50 13.47 -10.97
C VAL A 21 10.94 14.60 -10.11
N GLU A 22 10.58 15.73 -10.72
CA GLU A 22 10.01 16.90 -10.06
C GLU A 22 8.66 16.57 -9.39
N ASP A 23 7.88 15.66 -9.98
CA ASP A 23 6.62 15.21 -9.38
C ASP A 23 6.84 14.39 -8.09
N LEU A 24 8.07 13.93 -7.81
CA LEU A 24 8.40 13.22 -6.57
C LEU A 24 8.66 14.18 -5.41
N LEU A 25 8.97 15.45 -5.68
CA LEU A 25 9.33 16.42 -4.65
C LEU A 25 8.27 16.57 -3.54
N PRO A 26 6.96 16.64 -3.85
CA PRO A 26 5.93 16.73 -2.82
C PRO A 26 5.89 15.52 -1.88
N PHE A 27 6.38 14.36 -2.33
CA PHE A 27 6.41 13.13 -1.53
C PHE A 27 7.57 13.08 -0.53
N SER A 28 8.48 14.05 -0.60
CA SER A 28 9.54 14.27 0.40
C SER A 28 9.25 15.42 1.36
N ASP A 29 8.02 15.93 1.37
CA ASP A 29 7.63 17.00 2.29
C ASP A 29 7.53 16.51 3.75
N GLU A 30 8.06 17.29 4.69
CA GLU A 30 8.04 16.95 6.12
C GLU A 30 6.60 16.90 6.66
N THR A 31 5.73 17.80 6.21
CA THR A 31 4.33 17.86 6.66
C THR A 31 3.58 16.61 6.23
N LEU A 32 3.83 16.13 5.00
CA LEU A 32 3.32 14.85 4.52
C LEU A 32 3.83 13.69 5.38
N CYS A 33 5.13 13.62 5.63
CA CYS A 33 5.72 12.55 6.46
C CYS A 33 5.12 12.52 7.87
N ARG A 34 4.95 13.69 8.51
CA ARG A 34 4.29 13.80 9.83
C ARG A 34 2.83 13.42 9.78
N ALA A 35 2.13 13.71 8.68
CA ALA A 35 0.74 13.32 8.50
C ALA A 35 0.60 11.80 8.38
N ILE A 36 1.48 11.14 7.59
CA ILE A 36 1.54 9.68 7.46
C ILE A 36 1.84 9.04 8.83
N ALA A 37 2.87 9.50 9.53
CA ALA A 37 3.26 8.97 10.83
C ALA A 37 2.18 9.11 11.92
N ALA A 38 1.23 10.02 11.74
CA ALA A 38 0.13 10.25 12.67
C ALA A 38 -1.14 9.45 12.31
N CYS A 39 -1.18 8.79 11.15
CA CYS A 39 -2.31 7.95 10.76
C CYS A 39 -2.42 6.73 11.67
N ARG A 40 -3.66 6.30 11.91
CA ARG A 40 -4.00 5.03 12.55
C ARG A 40 -4.38 3.97 11.52
N THR A 41 -4.94 4.39 10.39
CA THR A 41 -5.17 3.52 9.25
C THR A 41 -3.84 3.21 8.55
N PRO A 42 -3.52 1.94 8.24
CA PRO A 42 -2.29 1.56 7.55
C PRO A 42 -2.10 2.31 6.24
N VAL A 43 -0.87 2.75 5.96
CA VAL A 43 -0.51 3.53 4.78
C VAL A 43 0.48 2.76 3.91
N VAL A 44 0.18 2.65 2.61
CA VAL A 44 1.02 2.02 1.60
C VAL A 44 1.50 3.08 0.59
N SER A 45 2.80 3.20 0.37
CA SER A 45 3.34 4.01 -0.73
C SER A 45 3.37 3.22 -2.04
N ALA A 46 3.02 3.87 -3.13
CA ALA A 46 3.07 3.39 -4.49
C ALA A 46 3.47 4.53 -5.45
N VAL A 47 4.49 5.31 -5.06
CA VAL A 47 4.86 6.58 -5.69
C VAL A 47 6.03 6.47 -6.68
N GLY A 48 7.01 5.61 -6.40
CA GLY A 48 8.29 5.58 -7.12
C GLY A 48 8.74 4.19 -7.55
N HIS A 49 9.54 4.12 -8.62
CA HIS A 49 10.25 2.90 -9.02
C HIS A 49 11.50 2.70 -8.16
N GLU A 50 12.27 1.63 -8.34
CA GLU A 50 13.48 1.35 -7.53
C GLU A 50 14.52 2.49 -7.41
N PRO A 51 14.74 3.39 -8.40
CA PRO A 51 15.65 4.53 -8.19
C PRO A 51 15.00 5.70 -7.42
N ASP A 52 13.68 5.72 -7.32
CA ASP A 52 12.91 6.81 -6.72
C ASP A 52 12.53 6.46 -5.28
N ASN A 53 13.18 7.10 -4.31
CA ASN A 53 12.91 6.90 -2.88
C ASN A 53 12.57 8.24 -2.21
N PRO A 54 11.34 8.77 -2.38
CA PRO A 54 10.90 9.93 -1.65
C PRO A 54 10.88 9.66 -0.14
N LEU A 55 10.99 10.71 0.70
CA LEU A 55 11.06 10.51 2.15
C LEU A 55 9.83 9.81 2.74
N CYS A 56 8.64 9.97 2.14
CA CYS A 56 7.44 9.28 2.60
C CYS A 56 7.60 7.75 2.60
N ASP A 57 8.39 7.18 1.69
CA ASP A 57 8.62 5.73 1.61
C ASP A 57 9.28 5.16 2.87
N LEU A 58 9.95 6.01 3.64
CA LEU A 58 10.62 5.63 4.90
C LEU A 58 9.67 5.69 6.11
N VAL A 59 8.47 6.25 5.93
CA VAL A 59 7.52 6.53 7.03
C VAL A 59 6.21 5.76 6.87
N VAL A 60 5.88 5.32 5.66
CA VAL A 60 4.75 4.42 5.40
C VAL A 60 4.98 3.02 5.99
N ASP A 61 3.89 2.31 6.27
CA ASP A 61 3.94 0.94 6.78
C ASP A 61 4.47 -0.06 5.74
N LEU A 62 4.20 0.22 4.45
CA LEU A 62 4.59 -0.64 3.35
C LEU A 62 4.93 0.17 2.09
N ARG A 63 6.05 -0.19 1.44
CA ARG A 63 6.41 0.30 0.11
C ARG A 63 6.00 -0.70 -0.98
N ALA A 64 5.36 -0.21 -2.02
CA ALA A 64 5.06 -0.90 -3.26
C ALA A 64 5.68 -0.15 -4.45
N ALA A 65 6.08 -0.89 -5.48
CA ALA A 65 6.76 -0.29 -6.63
C ALA A 65 5.80 0.46 -7.56
N THR A 66 4.53 0.06 -7.60
CA THR A 66 3.50 0.64 -8.48
C THR A 66 2.13 0.58 -7.81
N PRO A 67 1.14 1.38 -8.26
CA PRO A 67 -0.22 1.28 -7.74
C PRO A 67 -0.83 -0.12 -7.89
N THR A 68 -0.50 -0.82 -8.97
CA THR A 68 -0.92 -2.21 -9.18
C THR A 68 -0.25 -3.18 -8.20
N ASP A 69 1.02 -2.96 -7.86
CA ASP A 69 1.71 -3.75 -6.83
C ASP A 69 1.09 -3.51 -5.44
N ALA A 70 0.77 -2.26 -5.10
CA ALA A 70 0.05 -1.97 -3.85
C ALA A 70 -1.29 -2.70 -3.79
N ALA A 71 -2.09 -2.66 -4.86
CA ALA A 71 -3.37 -3.36 -4.91
C ALA A 71 -3.21 -4.87 -4.67
N LYS A 72 -2.21 -5.52 -5.27
CA LYS A 72 -1.92 -6.94 -5.07
C LYS A 72 -1.48 -7.28 -3.65
N LYS A 73 -0.79 -6.36 -2.97
CA LYS A 73 -0.36 -6.56 -1.58
C LYS A 73 -1.48 -6.34 -0.58
N VAL A 74 -2.42 -5.47 -0.91
CA VAL A 74 -3.54 -5.08 -0.04
C VAL A 74 -4.75 -6.01 -0.20
N VAL A 75 -5.02 -6.46 -1.42
CA VAL A 75 -6.21 -7.26 -1.72
C VAL A 75 -5.83 -8.75 -1.85
N PRO A 76 -6.47 -9.66 -1.11
CA PRO A 76 -6.23 -11.10 -1.23
C PRO A 76 -6.53 -11.63 -2.64
N ASP A 77 -5.71 -12.56 -3.14
CA ASP A 77 -5.99 -13.29 -4.38
C ASP A 77 -7.05 -14.36 -4.12
N THR A 78 -8.29 -14.08 -4.52
CA THR A 78 -9.44 -14.99 -4.35
C THR A 78 -9.19 -16.38 -4.94
N ALA A 79 -8.49 -16.50 -6.07
CA ALA A 79 -8.21 -17.79 -6.68
C ALA A 79 -7.13 -18.56 -5.92
N ALA A 80 -6.16 -17.86 -5.31
CA ALA A 80 -5.20 -18.49 -4.41
C ALA A 80 -5.87 -18.96 -3.10
N GLU A 81 -6.71 -18.12 -2.50
CA GLU A 81 -7.46 -18.45 -1.28
C GLU A 81 -8.38 -19.65 -1.49
N GLN A 82 -9.12 -19.69 -2.59
CA GLN A 82 -10.00 -20.81 -2.90
C GLN A 82 -9.21 -22.12 -3.07
N ARG A 83 -8.06 -22.08 -3.76
CA ARG A 83 -7.17 -23.23 -3.91
C ARG A 83 -6.66 -23.75 -2.58
N LEU A 84 -6.32 -22.86 -1.64
CA LEU A 84 -5.89 -23.22 -0.30
C LEU A 84 -7.01 -23.94 0.47
N ILE A 85 -8.23 -23.40 0.43
CA ILE A 85 -9.41 -24.00 1.07
C ILE A 85 -9.67 -25.40 0.52
N ASP A 86 -9.65 -25.56 -0.81
CA ASP A 86 -9.91 -26.84 -1.46
C ASP A 86 -8.86 -27.89 -1.08
N ASP A 87 -7.60 -27.48 -0.99
CA ASP A 87 -6.52 -28.36 -0.57
C ASP A 87 -6.64 -28.82 0.88
N LEU A 88 -6.97 -27.90 1.80
CA LEU A 88 -7.21 -28.23 3.20
C LEU A 88 -8.40 -29.19 3.36
N ARG A 89 -9.49 -28.98 2.60
CA ARG A 89 -10.65 -29.87 2.58
C ARG A 89 -10.28 -31.29 2.12
N ARG A 90 -9.49 -31.41 1.04
CA ARG A 90 -9.01 -32.72 0.57
C ARG A 90 -8.20 -33.46 1.62
N ARG A 91 -7.31 -32.77 2.33
CA ARG A 91 -6.49 -33.37 3.42
C ARG A 91 -7.33 -33.80 4.62
N SER A 92 -8.40 -33.07 4.95
CA SER A 92 -9.27 -33.42 6.08
C SER A 92 -10.24 -34.58 5.83
N ALA A 93 -10.46 -34.94 4.56
CA ALA A 93 -11.36 -36.02 4.15
C ALA A 93 -10.64 -37.38 3.98
N GLN A 94 -9.32 -37.41 4.20
CA GLN A 94 -8.48 -38.61 4.23
C GLN A 94 -8.22 -39.02 5.67
#